data_AF-A0A7K9Y6D8-F1
#
_entry.id   AF-A0A7K9Y6D8-F1
#
_cell.length_a   1.000
_cell.length_b   1.000
_cell.length_c   1.000
_cell.angle_alpha   90.00
_cell.angle_beta   90.00
_cell.angle_gamma   90.00
#
_symmetry.space_group_name_H-M   'P 1'
#
loop_
_entity.id
_entity.type
_entity.pdbx_description
1 polymer ?
#
loop_
_entity_poly.entity_id
_entity_poly.type
_entity_poly.pdbx_seq_one_letter_code
_entity_poly.pdbx_strand_id
1 'polypeptide(L)'
;VPARCLAVLVARELTARFVSPQCGCRSCGRAFCSGCLSCSALVPRCGSAPQKVCKQCYGNLSGQESQNNSAKWSPPENYKKRVAAFEAKQKQLKGQQKADAKPFSHDGSRYRGLTKEDRAIAERLEKLREERKPKSIPSQAEIEARLAALKEDYHGPVPSTQEMEDRLAVLQGRDPPSQAPRPIHQPPDTRSLSQQTDDLLTQLAEEVSIDEHYCPGVQPQG
;
A
#
# COMPACT_ATOMS: atom_id res chain seq x y z
N VAL A 1 21.60 -12.23 -32.78
CA VAL A 1 20.61 -13.12 -32.11
C VAL A 1 20.23 -14.16 -33.15
N PRO A 2 20.44 -15.47 -32.94
CA PRO A 2 19.43 -16.21 -32.17
C PRO A 2 19.89 -17.48 -31.41
N ALA A 3 19.03 -17.85 -30.46
CA ALA A 3 18.58 -19.20 -30.15
C ALA A 3 19.63 -20.32 -29.95
N ARG A 4 19.96 -20.58 -28.69
CA ARG A 4 19.91 -21.96 -28.15
C ARG A 4 19.03 -21.96 -26.90
N CYS A 5 17.77 -21.61 -27.12
CA CYS A 5 16.65 -21.93 -26.24
C CYS A 5 16.08 -23.28 -26.68
N LEU A 6 15.72 -24.09 -25.69
CA LEU A 6 14.91 -25.32 -25.72
C LEU A 6 15.58 -26.65 -26.16
N ALA A 7 15.62 -27.52 -25.15
CA ALA A 7 15.35 -28.97 -25.20
C ALA A 7 16.40 -29.90 -25.83
N VAL A 8 17.27 -30.44 -24.98
CA VAL A 8 17.51 -31.88 -24.97
C VAL A 8 16.96 -32.42 -23.64
N LEU A 9 15.96 -33.28 -23.78
CA LEU A 9 15.19 -33.95 -22.73
C LEU A 9 16.03 -35.03 -22.01
N VAL A 10 15.86 -35.07 -20.68
CA VAL A 10 15.59 -36.24 -19.81
C VAL A 10 16.52 -37.48 -19.84
N ALA A 11 16.91 -37.87 -18.61
CA ALA A 11 17.44 -39.17 -18.14
C ALA A 11 18.96 -39.40 -18.14
N ARG A 12 19.59 -38.99 -17.04
CA ARG A 12 20.44 -39.84 -16.16
C ARG A 12 20.81 -39.04 -14.91
N GLU A 13 20.13 -39.33 -13.80
CA GLU A 13 20.71 -39.98 -12.62
C GLU A 13 21.45 -38.99 -11.69
N LEU A 14 20.74 -38.60 -10.64
CA LEU A 14 21.22 -38.19 -9.31
C LEU A 14 22.68 -37.72 -9.21
N THR A 15 22.92 -36.44 -9.46
CA THR A 15 23.97 -35.72 -8.74
C THR A 15 23.35 -34.46 -8.18
N ALA A 16 23.50 -34.31 -6.87
CA ALA A 16 22.92 -33.26 -6.06
C ALA A 16 23.00 -31.90 -6.78
N ARG A 17 21.86 -31.22 -6.91
CA ARG A 17 21.84 -29.78 -7.17
C ARG A 17 22.53 -29.13 -5.98
N PHE A 18 23.85 -28.97 -6.07
CA PHE A 18 24.63 -28.19 -5.14
C PHE A 18 24.07 -26.77 -5.25
N VAL A 19 23.24 -26.39 -4.28
CA VAL A 19 22.73 -25.03 -4.14
C VAL A 19 23.95 -24.17 -3.89
N SER A 20 24.48 -23.61 -4.99
CA SER A 20 25.62 -22.71 -4.91
C SER A 20 25.19 -21.51 -4.09
N PRO A 21 26.02 -21.05 -3.13
CA PRO A 21 25.67 -19.93 -2.27
C PRO A 21 25.25 -18.76 -3.14
N GLN A 22 23.99 -18.33 -2.98
CA GLN A 22 23.43 -17.23 -3.77
C GLN A 22 24.14 -15.96 -3.33
N CYS A 23 25.00 -15.44 -4.20
CA CYS A 23 25.73 -14.22 -3.93
C CYS A 23 24.90 -13.03 -4.44
N GLY A 24 24.81 -11.96 -3.66
CA GLY A 24 24.04 -10.77 -4.00
C GLY A 24 24.89 -9.72 -4.70
N CYS A 25 24.38 -9.11 -5.78
CA CYS A 25 25.00 -7.92 -6.36
C CYS A 25 24.75 -6.70 -5.45
N ARG A 26 25.81 -6.07 -4.94
CA ARG A 26 25.71 -4.88 -4.06
C ARG A 26 25.20 -3.61 -4.76
N SER A 27 25.16 -3.59 -6.09
CA SER A 27 24.70 -2.45 -6.90
C SER A 27 23.20 -2.52 -7.23
N CYS A 28 22.70 -3.66 -7.74
CA CYS A 28 21.28 -3.82 -8.12
C CYS A 28 20.45 -4.71 -7.18
N GLY A 29 21.06 -5.32 -6.15
CA GLY A 29 20.36 -6.14 -5.16
C GLY A 29 19.86 -7.51 -5.64
N ARG A 30 20.14 -7.90 -6.89
CA ARG A 30 19.72 -9.21 -7.45
C ARG A 30 20.67 -10.33 -7.01
N ALA A 31 20.12 -11.52 -6.81
CA ALA A 31 20.87 -12.74 -6.52
C ALA A 31 21.41 -13.36 -7.81
N PHE A 32 22.63 -13.87 -7.76
CA PHE A 32 23.33 -14.46 -8.89
C PHE A 32 24.16 -15.66 -8.46
N CYS A 33 24.48 -16.53 -9.43
CA CYS A 33 25.44 -17.61 -9.24
C CYS A 33 26.85 -17.04 -8.94
N SER A 34 27.70 -17.80 -8.25
CA SER A 34 29.08 -17.37 -7.96
C SER A 34 29.88 -17.05 -9.24
N GLY A 35 29.70 -17.83 -10.31
CA GLY A 35 30.31 -17.56 -11.63
C GLY A 35 29.75 -16.32 -12.34
N CYS A 36 28.54 -15.89 -11.99
CA CYS A 36 27.86 -14.73 -12.54
C CYS A 36 28.31 -13.42 -11.85
N LEU A 37 28.88 -13.52 -10.64
CA LEU A 37 29.45 -12.42 -9.82
C LEU A 37 30.98 -12.44 -9.81
N SER A 38 31.59 -12.57 -10.98
CA SER A 38 33.05 -12.51 -11.11
C SER A 38 33.60 -11.08 -10.96
N CYS A 39 32.82 -10.06 -11.33
CA CYS A 39 33.24 -8.67 -11.41
C CYS A 39 33.15 -7.93 -10.06
N SER A 40 34.10 -7.04 -9.79
CA SER A 40 34.12 -6.18 -8.61
C SER A 40 34.28 -4.71 -9.01
N ALA A 41 33.39 -3.83 -8.55
CA ALA A 41 33.43 -2.40 -8.84
C ALA A 41 33.14 -1.57 -7.59
N LEU A 42 33.50 -0.29 -7.63
CA LEU A 42 33.18 0.65 -6.57
C LEU A 42 31.66 0.92 -6.52
N VAL A 43 31.10 0.58 -5.37
CA VAL A 43 29.77 0.83 -4.83
C VAL A 43 29.46 2.26 -4.34
N PRO A 44 28.87 3.24 -5.05
CA PRO A 44 28.60 4.55 -4.43
C PRO A 44 27.80 4.46 -3.12
N ARG A 45 26.96 3.42 -2.98
CA ARG A 45 26.17 3.12 -1.78
C ARG A 45 26.91 2.32 -0.70
N CYS A 46 28.07 1.73 -1.01
CA CYS A 46 28.78 0.78 -0.14
C CYS A 46 30.21 1.24 0.21
N GLY A 47 30.53 2.52 0.02
CA GLY A 47 31.82 3.12 0.35
C GLY A 47 32.89 2.94 -0.73
N SER A 48 34.14 3.25 -0.38
CA SER A 48 35.32 3.23 -1.27
C SER A 48 35.91 1.83 -1.52
N ALA A 49 35.34 0.78 -0.93
CA ALA A 49 35.82 -0.58 -1.11
C ALA A 49 35.17 -1.25 -2.34
N PRO A 50 35.94 -1.99 -3.17
CA PRO A 50 35.40 -2.71 -4.31
C PRO A 50 34.43 -3.80 -3.85
N GLN A 51 33.21 -3.78 -4.39
CA GLN A 51 32.15 -4.73 -4.06
C GLN A 51 31.84 -5.64 -5.25
N LYS A 52 31.42 -6.88 -4.95
CA LYS A 52 30.98 -7.85 -5.95
C LYS A 52 29.71 -7.37 -6.65
N VAL A 53 29.77 -7.28 -7.97
CA VAL A 53 28.69 -6.79 -8.83
C VAL A 53 28.50 -7.67 -10.06
N CYS A 54 27.28 -7.69 -10.60
CA CYS A 54 27.00 -8.41 -11.85
C CYS A 54 27.65 -7.70 -13.04
N LYS A 55 27.85 -8.41 -14.15
CA LYS A 55 28.48 -7.87 -15.37
C LYS A 55 27.83 -6.58 -15.88
N GLN A 56 26.49 -6.49 -15.81
CA GLN A 56 25.76 -5.27 -16.19
C GLN A 56 26.10 -4.09 -15.29
N CYS A 57 26.05 -4.28 -13.97
CA CYS A 57 26.41 -3.25 -13.01
C CYS A 57 27.90 -2.88 -13.12
N TYR A 58 28.77 -3.84 -13.38
CA TYR A 58 30.18 -3.59 -13.62
C TYR A 58 30.39 -2.67 -14.84
N GLY A 59 29.72 -2.93 -15.98
CA GLY A 59 29.79 -2.06 -17.17
C GLY A 59 29.28 -0.64 -16.90
N ASN A 60 28.16 -0.51 -16.17
CA ASN A 60 27.60 0.78 -15.77
C ASN A 60 28.52 1.57 -14.82
N LEU A 61 29.20 0.89 -13.89
CA LEU A 61 30.06 1.53 -12.89
C LEU A 61 31.48 1.80 -13.39
N SER A 62 32.00 0.97 -14.30
CA SER A 62 33.33 1.14 -14.91
C SER A 62 33.33 2.09 -16.11
N GLY A 63 32.19 2.68 -16.44
CA GLY A 63 32.08 3.71 -17.47
C GLY A 63 32.12 3.19 -18.91
N GLN A 64 31.91 1.89 -19.14
CA GLN A 64 31.90 1.31 -20.48
C GLN A 64 30.53 1.38 -21.17
N GLU A 65 29.46 1.78 -20.45
CA GLU A 65 28.13 1.99 -21.00
C GLU A 65 27.81 3.49 -21.12
N SER A 66 27.75 3.93 -22.37
CA SER A 66 27.44 5.27 -22.86
C SER A 66 26.27 5.95 -22.12
N GLN A 67 26.58 7.05 -21.43
CA GLN A 67 25.71 8.18 -21.12
C GLN A 67 24.22 7.82 -20.96
N ASN A 68 23.89 6.99 -19.96
CA ASN A 68 22.51 6.63 -19.68
C ASN A 68 21.85 7.75 -18.84
N ASN A 69 21.42 8.82 -19.53
CA ASN A 69 20.32 9.73 -19.19
C ASN A 69 20.10 10.17 -17.73
N SER A 70 21.12 10.17 -16.86
CA SER A 70 21.04 10.84 -15.55
C SER A 70 21.04 12.37 -15.69
N ALA A 71 21.31 12.87 -16.90
CA ALA A 71 21.14 14.27 -17.29
C ALA A 71 19.68 14.66 -17.56
N LYS A 72 18.71 13.73 -17.53
CA LYS A 72 17.30 14.04 -17.84
C LYS A 72 16.68 15.11 -16.95
N TRP A 73 17.22 15.36 -15.76
CA TRP A 73 16.69 16.38 -14.85
C TRP A 73 17.75 17.29 -14.25
N SER A 74 18.75 17.68 -15.03
CA SER A 74 19.48 18.91 -14.71
C SER A 74 18.65 20.11 -15.20
N PRO A 75 18.43 21.14 -14.36
CA PRO A 75 17.80 22.37 -14.81
C PRO A 75 18.55 22.95 -16.01
N PRO A 76 17.86 23.55 -16.99
CA PRO A 76 18.50 24.18 -18.13
C PRO A 76 19.64 25.10 -17.71
N GLU A 77 20.71 25.16 -18.48
CA GLU A 77 21.94 25.90 -18.11
C GLU A 77 21.66 27.37 -17.80
N ASN A 78 20.67 27.95 -18.46
CA ASN A 78 20.22 29.33 -18.23
C ASN A 78 19.62 29.52 -16.82
N TYR A 79 18.88 28.52 -16.29
CA TYR A 79 18.36 28.53 -14.92
C TYR A 79 19.49 28.51 -13.89
N LYS A 80 20.49 27.65 -14.08
CA LYS A 80 21.65 27.57 -13.17
C LYS A 80 22.40 28.90 -13.09
N LYS A 81 22.62 29.56 -14.25
CA LYS A 81 23.26 30.88 -14.32
C LYS A 81 22.43 31.95 -13.60
N ARG A 82 21.10 31.95 -13.78
CA ARG A 82 20.20 32.88 -13.08
C ARG A 82 20.27 32.68 -11.56
N VAL A 83 20.20 31.44 -11.08
CA VAL A 83 20.28 31.13 -9.64
C VAL A 83 21.62 31.57 -9.05
N ALA A 84 22.73 31.22 -9.71
CA ALA A 84 24.07 31.63 -9.25
C ALA A 84 24.24 33.16 -9.20
N ALA A 85 23.69 33.88 -10.19
CA ALA A 85 23.71 35.34 -10.21
C ALA A 85 22.86 35.94 -9.07
N PHE A 86 21.69 35.35 -8.76
CA PHE A 86 20.87 35.77 -7.62
C PHE A 86 21.58 35.53 -6.28
N GLU A 87 22.20 34.37 -6.10
CA GLU A 87 22.97 34.07 -4.89
C GLU A 87 24.18 35.00 -4.73
N ALA A 88 24.88 35.32 -5.82
CA ALA A 88 25.97 36.28 -5.81
C ALA A 88 25.50 37.69 -5.39
N LYS A 89 24.37 38.17 -5.94
CA LYS A 89 23.76 39.45 -5.53
C LYS A 89 23.35 39.45 -4.06
N GLN A 90 22.76 38.35 -3.56
CA GLN A 90 22.38 38.24 -2.16
C GLN A 90 23.60 38.25 -1.21
N LYS A 91 24.71 37.60 -1.61
CA LYS A 91 25.96 37.63 -0.85
C LYS A 91 26.56 39.04 -0.80
N GLN A 92 26.48 39.82 -1.89
CA GLN A 92 26.93 41.22 -1.87
C GLN A 92 26.11 42.10 -0.93
N LEU A 93 24.77 41.95 -0.93
CA LEU A 93 23.90 42.69 0.00
C LEU A 93 24.18 42.32 1.47
N LYS A 94 24.48 41.04 1.76
CA LYS A 94 24.88 40.59 3.10
C LYS A 94 26.29 41.07 3.50
N GLY A 95 27.19 41.26 2.53
CA GLY A 95 28.53 41.82 2.76
C GLY A 95 28.51 43.32 3.07
N GLN A 96 27.66 44.10 2.40
CA GLN A 96 27.51 45.53 2.65
C GLN A 96 26.83 45.84 3.99
N GLN A 97 26.01 44.94 4.54
CA GLN A 97 25.42 45.08 5.87
C GLN A 97 26.41 44.83 7.03
N LYS A 98 27.67 44.50 6.75
CA LYS A 98 28.70 44.26 7.77
C LYS A 98 29.71 45.40 7.96
N ALA A 99 29.68 46.45 7.15
CA ALA A 99 30.58 47.61 7.32
C ALA A 99 29.95 48.74 8.17
N ASP A 100 28.62 48.82 8.26
CA ASP A 100 27.92 49.83 9.07
C ASP A 100 26.68 49.24 9.75
N ALA A 101 26.88 48.46 10.82
CA ALA A 101 25.78 47.98 11.66
C ALA A 101 26.08 48.18 13.14
N LYS A 102 25.58 49.29 13.69
CA LYS A 102 25.19 49.35 15.11
C LYS A 102 24.10 48.30 15.37
N PRO A 103 24.08 47.65 16.54
CA PRO A 103 23.06 46.66 16.85
C PRO A 103 21.76 47.38 17.16
N PHE A 104 20.79 47.38 16.24
CA PHE A 104 19.43 47.79 16.57
C PHE A 104 18.66 46.60 17.11
N SER A 105 18.62 46.57 18.45
CA SER A 105 17.63 45.88 19.25
C SER A 105 16.21 46.26 18.81
N HIS A 106 15.37 45.24 18.69
CA HIS A 106 13.96 45.21 19.09
C HIS A 106 13.24 46.57 19.27
N ASP A 107 12.81 47.20 18.17
CA ASP A 107 11.56 47.99 18.06
C ASP A 107 11.37 48.49 16.61
N GLY A 108 10.20 48.20 16.00
CA GLY A 108 9.63 48.86 14.81
C GLY A 108 10.37 48.85 13.45
N SER A 109 11.65 48.49 13.35
CA SER A 109 12.46 48.81 12.16
C SER A 109 12.69 47.68 11.14
N ARG A 110 12.16 46.47 11.38
CA ARG A 110 12.44 45.28 10.52
C ARG A 110 11.89 45.39 9.09
N TYR A 111 10.87 46.21 8.88
CA TYR A 111 10.17 46.38 7.59
C TYR A 111 10.18 47.85 7.12
N ARG A 112 11.20 48.62 7.53
CA ARG A 112 11.40 50.01 7.09
C ARG A 112 11.94 50.00 5.65
N GLY A 113 11.22 50.64 4.72
CA GLY A 113 11.60 50.72 3.30
C GLY A 113 10.88 49.73 2.37
N LEU A 114 10.03 48.86 2.90
CA LEU A 114 9.12 48.04 2.08
C LEU A 114 7.86 48.83 1.70
N THR A 115 7.28 48.48 0.55
CA THR A 115 5.94 48.95 0.17
C THR A 115 4.90 48.45 1.17
N LYS A 116 3.72 49.06 1.20
CA LYS A 116 2.67 48.70 2.17
C LYS A 116 2.21 47.26 1.96
N GLU A 117 2.18 46.82 0.71
CA GLU A 117 1.83 45.48 0.28
C GLU A 117 2.87 44.47 0.78
N ASP A 118 4.15 44.75 0.56
CA ASP A 118 5.24 43.87 0.98
C ASP A 118 5.33 43.75 2.50
N ARG A 119 5.05 44.83 3.23
CA ARG A 119 4.94 44.81 4.69
C ARG A 119 3.80 43.89 5.15
N ALA A 120 2.61 44.04 4.58
CA ALA A 120 1.45 43.21 4.94
C ALA A 120 1.70 41.72 4.63
N ILE A 121 2.39 41.42 3.52
CA ILE A 121 2.79 40.05 3.18
C ILE A 121 3.77 39.50 4.22
N ALA A 122 4.79 40.28 4.60
CA ALA A 122 5.78 39.85 5.57
C ALA A 122 5.17 39.57 6.95
N GLU A 123 4.28 40.45 7.43
CA GLU A 123 3.53 40.26 8.67
C GLU A 123 2.65 39.01 8.61
N ARG A 124 1.96 38.78 7.50
CA ARG A 124 1.15 37.58 7.29
C ARG A 124 2.00 36.32 7.29
N LEU A 125 3.18 36.35 6.69
CA LEU A 125 4.12 35.23 6.67
C LEU A 125 4.70 34.92 8.06
N GLU A 126 4.97 35.95 8.86
CA GLU A 126 5.41 35.80 10.25
C GLU A 126 4.29 35.15 11.09
N LYS A 127 3.05 35.63 10.96
CA LYS A 127 1.88 35.03 11.61
C LYS A 127 1.67 33.57 11.21
N LEU A 128 1.75 33.26 9.91
CA LEU A 128 1.65 31.89 9.40
C LEU A 128 2.78 30.98 9.90
N ARG A 129 3.99 31.52 10.13
CA ARG A 129 5.09 30.77 10.73
C ARG A 129 4.80 30.43 12.19
N GLU A 130 4.29 31.37 12.96
CA GLU A 130 3.89 31.12 14.36
C GLU A 130 2.75 30.09 14.45
N GLU A 131 1.73 30.18 13.58
CA GLU A 131 0.61 29.22 13.56
C GLU A 131 1.01 27.81 13.11
N ARG A 132 2.00 27.72 12.20
CA ARG A 132 2.58 26.48 11.69
C ARG A 132 3.73 25.94 12.53
N LYS A 133 4.20 26.65 13.57
CA LYS A 133 5.06 26.02 14.56
C LYS A 133 4.29 24.81 15.08
N PRO A 134 4.84 23.60 14.95
CA PRO A 134 4.15 22.42 15.44
C PRO A 134 3.86 22.68 16.91
N LYS A 135 2.55 22.68 17.27
CA LYS A 135 2.15 22.67 18.67
C LYS A 135 2.96 21.52 19.28
N SER A 136 3.70 21.81 20.36
CA SER A 136 4.53 20.81 21.02
C SER A 136 3.75 19.52 21.13
N ILE A 137 4.35 18.41 20.70
CA ILE A 137 3.72 17.09 20.80
C ILE A 137 3.24 16.96 22.24
N PRO A 138 1.95 16.65 22.47
CA PRO A 138 1.41 16.43 23.81
C PRO A 138 2.34 15.54 24.63
N SER A 139 2.54 15.88 25.90
CA SER A 139 3.42 15.08 26.76
C SER A 139 2.90 13.64 26.87
N GLN A 140 3.79 12.68 27.11
CA GLN A 140 3.41 11.28 27.30
C GLN A 140 2.29 11.13 28.36
N ALA A 141 2.36 11.91 29.44
CA ALA A 141 1.36 11.92 30.50
C ALA A 141 -0.01 12.45 30.04
N GLU A 142 -0.04 13.46 29.17
CA GLU A 142 -1.28 13.97 28.58
C GLU A 142 -1.93 12.94 27.64
N ILE A 143 -1.09 12.24 26.86
CA ILE A 143 -1.54 11.15 25.98
C ILE A 143 -2.14 10.02 26.81
N GLU A 144 -1.47 9.62 27.90
CA GLU A 144 -1.94 8.57 28.81
C GLU A 144 -3.23 8.96 29.52
N ALA A 145 -3.35 10.21 29.99
CA ALA A 145 -4.57 10.72 30.60
C ALA A 145 -5.76 10.69 29.63
N ARG A 146 -5.54 11.06 28.36
CA ARG A 146 -6.58 10.98 27.31
C ARG A 146 -6.95 9.54 26.98
N LEU A 147 -5.98 8.63 26.95
CA LEU A 147 -6.24 7.21 26.75
C LEU A 147 -6.98 6.57 27.93
N ALA A 148 -6.69 6.98 29.17
CA ALA A 148 -7.39 6.51 30.35
C ALA A 148 -8.86 6.96 30.33
N ALA A 149 -9.12 8.25 30.09
CA ALA A 149 -10.49 8.77 29.97
C ALA A 149 -11.30 8.04 28.88
N LEU A 150 -10.70 7.77 27.72
CA LEU A 150 -11.35 7.03 26.64
C LEU A 150 -11.59 5.55 26.95
N LYS A 151 -10.81 4.93 27.86
CA LYS A 151 -11.04 3.54 28.26
C LYS A 151 -12.23 3.42 29.20
N GLU A 152 -12.37 4.35 30.14
CA GLU A 152 -13.50 4.39 31.09
C GLU A 152 -14.87 4.41 30.39
N ASP A 153 -14.98 5.14 29.27
CA ASP A 153 -16.24 5.26 28.51
C ASP A 153 -16.63 3.99 27.71
N TYR A 154 -15.73 3.04 27.49
CA TYR A 154 -15.96 1.83 26.68
C TYR A 154 -16.22 0.55 27.48
N HIS A 155 -16.31 0.61 28.81
CA HIS A 155 -16.54 -0.56 29.66
C HIS A 155 -18.01 -1.03 29.74
N GLY A 156 -18.75 -0.95 28.63
CA GLY A 156 -19.91 -1.82 28.46
C GLY A 156 -19.43 -3.27 28.27
N PRO A 157 -20.08 -4.29 28.84
CA PRO A 157 -19.77 -5.68 28.51
C PRO A 157 -19.80 -5.84 26.99
N VAL A 158 -18.69 -6.31 26.41
CA VAL A 158 -18.65 -6.64 24.98
C VAL A 158 -19.74 -7.68 24.74
N PRO A 159 -20.70 -7.42 23.83
CA PRO A 159 -21.77 -8.37 23.54
C PRO A 159 -21.16 -9.73 23.22
N SER A 160 -21.75 -10.79 23.76
CA SER A 160 -21.31 -12.14 23.47
C SER A 160 -21.39 -12.42 21.97
N THR A 161 -20.60 -13.38 21.48
CA THR A 161 -20.64 -13.77 20.05
C THR A 161 -22.04 -14.16 19.61
N GLN A 162 -22.79 -14.83 20.48
CA GLN A 162 -24.18 -15.23 20.25
C GLN A 162 -25.12 -14.01 20.13
N GLU A 163 -25.00 -13.01 21.02
CA GLU A 163 -25.78 -11.78 20.88
C GLU A 163 -25.44 -11.01 19.60
N MET A 164 -24.19 -11.05 19.16
CA MET A 164 -23.78 -10.43 17.89
C MET A 164 -24.41 -11.14 16.69
N GLU A 165 -24.42 -12.47 16.68
CA GLU A 165 -25.06 -13.29 15.64
C GLU A 165 -26.57 -13.07 15.58
N ASP A 166 -27.24 -13.04 16.73
CA ASP A 166 -28.67 -12.77 16.82
C ASP A 166 -29.01 -11.37 16.28
N ARG A 167 -28.21 -10.35 16.65
CA ARG A 167 -28.38 -8.98 16.13
C ARG A 167 -28.16 -8.90 14.61
N LEU A 168 -27.19 -9.65 14.07
CA LEU A 168 -26.95 -9.73 12.64
C LEU A 168 -28.11 -10.40 11.90
N ALA A 169 -28.68 -11.47 12.46
CA ALA A 169 -29.83 -12.16 11.89
C ALA A 169 -31.06 -11.23 11.77
N VAL A 170 -31.38 -10.50 12.85
CA VAL A 170 -32.48 -9.52 12.86
C VAL A 170 -32.30 -8.44 11.78
N LEU A 171 -31.08 -7.91 11.62
CA LEU A 171 -30.79 -6.92 10.58
C LEU A 171 -30.89 -7.49 9.16
N GLN A 172 -30.66 -8.79 8.99
CA GLN A 172 -30.83 -9.51 7.73
C GLN A 172 -32.27 -9.98 7.48
N GLY A 173 -33.20 -9.70 8.39
CA GLY A 173 -34.58 -10.19 8.32
C GLY A 173 -34.70 -11.71 8.49
N ARG A 174 -33.73 -12.34 9.14
CA ARG A 174 -33.72 -13.77 9.49
C ARG A 174 -34.03 -13.96 10.96
N ASP A 175 -34.64 -15.08 11.31
CA ASP A 175 -34.83 -15.45 12.72
C ASP A 175 -33.48 -15.72 13.41
N PRO A 176 -33.29 -15.24 14.65
CA PRO A 176 -32.08 -15.50 15.41
C PRO A 176 -31.82 -17.01 15.54
N PRO A 177 -30.58 -17.48 15.39
CA PRO A 177 -30.25 -18.90 15.58
C PRO A 177 -30.59 -19.41 16.99
N SER A 178 -30.66 -18.52 17.99
CA SER A 178 -31.14 -18.85 19.34
C SER A 178 -32.63 -19.21 19.41
N GLN A 179 -33.43 -18.76 18.45
CA GLN A 179 -34.89 -18.97 18.38
C GLN A 179 -35.29 -19.94 17.27
N ALA A 180 -34.38 -20.25 16.34
CA ALA A 180 -34.64 -21.18 15.27
C ALA A 180 -34.82 -22.62 15.82
N PRO A 181 -35.91 -23.32 15.45
CA PRO A 181 -36.02 -24.75 15.67
C PRO A 181 -34.79 -25.45 15.09
N ARG A 182 -34.17 -26.36 15.86
CA ARG A 182 -32.99 -27.11 15.40
C ARG A 182 -33.35 -27.76 14.05
N PRO A 183 -32.51 -27.60 13.00
CA PRO A 183 -32.73 -28.30 11.75
C PRO A 183 -32.83 -29.79 12.05
N ILE A 184 -34.00 -30.37 11.80
CA ILE A 184 -34.18 -31.82 11.83
C ILE A 184 -33.29 -32.32 10.71
N HIS A 185 -32.22 -33.02 11.08
CA HIS A 185 -31.23 -33.51 10.12
C HIS A 185 -31.94 -34.47 9.16
N GLN A 186 -32.26 -34.01 7.94
CA GLN A 186 -32.69 -34.89 6.87
C GLN A 186 -31.45 -35.65 6.41
N PRO A 187 -31.47 -36.99 6.38
CA PRO A 187 -30.36 -37.75 5.84
C PRO A 187 -30.16 -37.35 4.36
N PRO A 188 -28.90 -37.16 3.91
CA PRO A 188 -28.62 -36.91 2.52
C PRO A 188 -29.27 -37.99 1.65
N ASP A 189 -30.01 -37.58 0.62
CA ASP A 189 -30.64 -38.50 -0.30
C ASP A 189 -29.56 -39.34 -0.99
N THR A 190 -29.63 -40.66 -0.82
CA THR A 190 -28.66 -41.62 -1.38
C THR A 190 -29.06 -42.12 -2.76
N ARG A 191 -30.25 -41.73 -3.24
CA ARG A 191 -30.75 -42.11 -4.56
C ARG A 191 -29.94 -41.41 -5.66
N SER A 192 -29.81 -42.08 -6.79
CA SER A 192 -29.22 -41.48 -7.99
C SER A 192 -30.13 -40.39 -8.56
N LEU A 193 -29.55 -39.40 -9.26
CA LEU A 193 -30.33 -38.30 -9.86
C LEU A 193 -31.45 -38.78 -10.79
N SER A 194 -31.21 -39.87 -11.55
CA SER A 194 -32.24 -40.48 -12.40
C SER A 194 -33.39 -41.02 -11.58
N GLN A 195 -33.08 -41.78 -10.52
CA GLN A 195 -34.09 -42.37 -9.64
C GLN A 195 -34.89 -41.29 -8.89
N GLN A 196 -34.23 -40.20 -8.48
CA GLN A 196 -34.93 -39.04 -7.92
C GLN A 196 -35.90 -38.41 -8.94
N THR A 197 -35.51 -38.35 -10.21
CA THR A 197 -36.35 -37.79 -11.28
C THR A 197 -37.54 -38.70 -11.58
N ASP A 198 -37.31 -40.01 -11.66
CA ASP A 198 -38.35 -41.01 -11.90
C ASP A 198 -39.36 -41.04 -10.75
N ASP A 199 -38.89 -40.95 -9.50
CA ASP A 199 -39.76 -40.88 -8.32
C ASP A 199 -40.63 -39.59 -8.33
N LEU A 200 -40.07 -38.46 -8.74
CA LEU A 200 -40.83 -37.20 -8.89
C LEU A 200 -41.88 -37.29 -10.00
N LEU A 201 -41.53 -37.87 -11.14
CA LEU A 201 -42.47 -38.11 -12.24
C LEU A 201 -43.60 -39.05 -11.80
N THR A 202 -43.28 -40.06 -10.99
CA THR A 202 -44.26 -40.99 -10.42
C THR A 202 -45.20 -40.29 -9.44
N GLN A 203 -44.67 -39.47 -8.53
CA GLN A 203 -45.49 -38.67 -7.61
C GLN A 203 -46.46 -37.75 -8.35
N LEU A 204 -46.00 -37.05 -9.39
CA LEU A 204 -46.86 -36.19 -10.20
C LEU A 204 -47.96 -36.98 -10.92
N ALA A 205 -47.65 -38.17 -11.45
CA ALA A 205 -48.63 -39.02 -12.10
C ALA A 205 -49.68 -39.56 -11.10
N GLU A 206 -49.23 -39.93 -9.90
CA GLU A 206 -50.12 -40.36 -8.82
C GLU A 206 -51.04 -39.22 -8.37
N GLU A 207 -50.52 -37.99 -8.19
CA GLU A 207 -51.32 -36.82 -7.84
C GLU A 207 -52.39 -36.51 -8.90
N VAL A 208 -52.01 -36.54 -10.19
CA VAL A 208 -52.96 -36.37 -11.30
C VAL A 208 -54.04 -37.45 -11.28
N SER A 209 -53.68 -38.71 -11.02
CA SER A 209 -54.65 -39.81 -10.94
C SER A 209 -55.65 -39.60 -9.80
N ILE A 210 -55.19 -39.08 -8.65
CA ILE A 210 -56.07 -38.77 -7.52
C ILE A 210 -57.04 -37.64 -7.92
N ASP A 211 -56.56 -36.58 -8.55
CA ASP A 211 -57.40 -35.47 -9.01
C ASP A 211 -58.47 -35.90 -10.03
N GLU A 212 -58.13 -36.81 -10.95
CA GLU A 212 -59.09 -37.39 -11.90
C GLU A 212 -60.19 -38.19 -11.20
N HIS A 213 -59.84 -38.94 -10.14
CA HIS A 213 -60.79 -39.74 -9.37
C HIS A 213 -61.65 -38.91 -8.40
N TYR A 214 -61.21 -37.69 -8.03
CA TYR A 214 -61.89 -36.82 -7.08
C TYR A 214 -62.69 -35.66 -7.71
N CYS A 215 -62.81 -35.59 -9.04
CA CYS A 215 -63.78 -34.72 -9.72
C CYS A 215 -65.07 -35.47 -10.14
N PRO A 216 -66.07 -35.65 -9.25
CA PRO A 216 -67.40 -36.04 -9.68
C PRO A 216 -68.08 -34.84 -10.36
N GLY A 217 -68.08 -34.87 -11.70
CA GLY A 217 -68.96 -34.16 -12.63
C GLY A 217 -69.65 -32.87 -12.16
N VAL A 218 -69.17 -31.74 -12.66
CA VAL A 218 -70.10 -30.67 -13.07
C VAL A 218 -70.73 -31.13 -14.37
N GLN A 219 -71.91 -31.75 -14.30
CA GLN A 219 -72.71 -32.00 -15.51
C GLN A 219 -73.09 -30.65 -16.15
N PRO A 220 -73.05 -30.52 -17.48
CA PRO A 220 -73.62 -29.37 -18.16
C PRO A 220 -75.15 -29.49 -18.09
N GLN A 221 -75.79 -28.63 -17.29
CA GLN A 221 -77.23 -28.43 -17.39
C GLN A 221 -77.51 -27.39 -18.48
N GLY A 222 -78.34 -27.78 -19.46
CA GLY A 222 -79.25 -26.90 -20.21
C GLY A 222 -78.66 -25.82 -21.08
#